data_AF-A0A6V8DBJ2-F1
#
_entry.id   AF-A0A6V8DBJ2-F1
#
_cell.length_a   1.000
_cell.length_b   1.000
_cell.length_c   1.000
_cell.angle_alpha   90.00
_cell.angle_beta   90.00
_cell.angle_gamma   90.00
#
_symmetry.space_group_name_H-M   'P 1'
#
loop_
_entity.id
_entity.type
_entity.pdbx_description
1 polymer ?
#
loop_
_entity_poly.entity_id
_entity_poly.type
_entity_poly.pdbx_seq_one_letter_code
_entity_poly.pdbx_strand_id
1 'polypeptide(L)'
;LIRVRLTLTIGDRSRPDHMVCAPDTAFKAGTTIDHGGRTWILRAIHTGRARTLKGTVQANRIVRMYLHQPPAPEPIRPMSGRERRQAWKEGRLGFNPNPIEPRPADDHGRRRGRR
;
A
#
# COMPACT_ATOMS: atom_id res chain seq x y z
N LEU A 1 9.51 -9.25 -30.65
CA LEU A 1 9.14 -9.24 -29.22
C LEU A 1 10.38 -9.57 -28.38
N ILE A 2 10.50 -9.03 -27.16
CA ILE A 2 11.62 -9.29 -26.25
C ILE A 2 11.13 -9.77 -24.88
N ARG A 3 11.99 -10.49 -24.18
CA ARG A 3 11.72 -11.01 -22.83
C ARG A 3 12.39 -10.11 -21.78
N VAL A 4 11.60 -9.50 -20.91
CA VAL A 4 12.09 -8.70 -19.78
C VAL A 4 11.97 -9.51 -18.50
N ARG A 5 13.06 -9.61 -17.72
CA ARG A 5 13.06 -10.33 -16.44
C ARG A 5 12.36 -9.51 -15.36
N LEU A 6 11.62 -10.18 -14.49
CA LEU A 6 10.91 -9.59 -13.38
C LEU A 6 11.39 -10.19 -12.06
N THR A 7 11.36 -9.38 -11.00
CA THR A 7 11.34 -9.85 -9.61
C THR A 7 10.03 -9.36 -9.00
N LEU A 8 9.23 -10.30 -8.52
CA LEU A 8 7.92 -10.04 -7.92
C LEU A 8 8.04 -10.19 -6.41
N THR A 9 7.73 -9.15 -5.65
CA THR A 9 7.91 -9.10 -4.19
C THR A 9 6.56 -8.91 -3.49
N ILE A 10 6.26 -9.80 -2.55
CA ILE A 10 5.10 -9.77 -1.65
C ILE A 10 5.64 -9.84 -0.22
N GLY A 11 5.45 -8.77 0.56
CA GLY A 11 6.03 -8.66 1.89
C GLY A 11 7.55 -8.84 1.85
N ASP A 12 8.04 -9.87 2.54
CA ASP A 12 9.44 -10.28 2.64
C ASP A 12 9.87 -11.30 1.58
N ARG A 13 8.92 -11.86 0.81
CA ARG A 13 9.21 -12.91 -0.19
C ARG A 13 9.33 -12.33 -1.58
N SER A 14 10.32 -12.80 -2.33
CA SER A 14 10.49 -12.45 -3.74
C SER A 14 10.58 -13.70 -4.62
N ARG A 15 10.02 -13.63 -5.83
CA ARG A 15 10.10 -14.69 -6.85
C ARG A 15 10.52 -14.13 -8.21
N PRO A 16 11.33 -14.87 -8.99
CA PRO A 16 11.66 -14.47 -10.35
C PRO A 16 10.49 -14.74 -11.30
N ASP A 17 10.36 -13.91 -12.33
CA ASP A 17 9.44 -14.13 -13.44
C ASP A 17 9.93 -13.41 -14.71
N HIS A 18 9.12 -13.37 -15.77
CA HIS A 18 9.38 -12.63 -16.99
C HIS A 18 8.08 -12.20 -17.66
N MET A 19 8.18 -11.18 -18.52
CA MET A 19 7.12 -10.81 -19.45
C MET A 19 7.66 -10.62 -20.85
N VAL A 20 6.77 -10.70 -21.84
CA VAL A 20 7.08 -10.51 -23.24
C VAL A 20 6.40 -9.22 -23.72
N CYS A 21 7.17 -8.32 -24.31
CA CYS A 21 6.67 -7.03 -24.81
C CYS A 21 7.40 -6.59 -26.09
N ALA A 22 6.94 -5.50 -26.70
CA ALA A 22 7.62 -4.91 -27.83
C ALA A 22 8.90 -4.16 -27.37
N PRO A 23 9.98 -4.12 -28.17
CA PRO A 23 11.24 -3.50 -27.77
C PRO A 23 11.14 -2.00 -27.42
N ASP A 24 10.18 -1.32 -28.03
CA ASP A 24 9.81 0.09 -27.92
C ASP A 24 8.71 0.35 -26.86
N THR A 25 8.32 -0.68 -26.09
CA THR A 25 7.43 -0.50 -24.95
C THR A 25 8.16 0.27 -23.84
N ALA A 26 7.60 1.39 -23.42
CA ALA A 26 8.16 2.22 -22.38
C ALA A 26 7.59 1.85 -20.99
N PHE A 27 8.47 1.60 -20.03
CA PHE A 27 8.10 1.34 -18.63
C PHE A 27 8.54 2.49 -17.74
N LYS A 28 7.65 2.95 -16.85
CA LYS A 28 7.92 4.06 -15.94
C LYS A 28 7.99 3.57 -14.49
N ALA A 29 9.12 3.79 -13.83
CA ALA A 29 9.24 3.46 -12.41
C ALA A 29 8.28 4.31 -11.57
N GLY A 30 7.61 3.67 -10.62
CA GLY A 30 6.56 4.24 -9.78
C GLY A 30 5.13 4.04 -10.29
N THR A 31 4.94 3.48 -11.49
CA THR A 31 3.60 3.17 -12.01
C THR A 31 3.15 1.76 -11.66
N THR A 32 1.87 1.52 -11.86
CA THR A 32 1.25 0.21 -11.70
C THR A 32 1.29 -0.55 -13.03
N ILE A 33 1.46 -1.87 -12.98
CA ILE A 33 1.35 -2.77 -14.13
C ILE A 33 0.56 -4.03 -13.76
N ASP A 34 -0.09 -4.63 -14.74
CA ASP A 34 -0.76 -5.93 -14.56
C ASP A 34 0.12 -7.07 -15.09
N HIS A 35 0.32 -8.09 -14.25
CA HIS A 35 1.12 -9.26 -14.59
C HIS A 35 0.62 -10.50 -13.84
N GLY A 36 0.30 -11.57 -14.58
CA GLY A 36 -0.18 -12.82 -14.00
C GLY A 36 -1.51 -12.68 -13.25
N GLY A 37 -2.44 -11.89 -13.78
CA GLY A 37 -3.76 -11.66 -13.17
C GLY A 37 -3.74 -10.84 -11.87
N ARG A 38 -2.62 -10.18 -11.57
CA ARG A 38 -2.47 -9.31 -10.40
C ARG A 38 -1.85 -7.98 -10.80
N THR A 39 -2.18 -6.97 -10.02
CA THR A 39 -1.67 -5.62 -10.15
C THR A 39 -0.44 -5.43 -9.27
N TRP A 40 0.61 -4.82 -9.83
CA TRP A 40 1.93 -4.66 -9.20
C TRP A 40 2.42 -3.22 -9.36
N ILE A 41 3.15 -2.70 -8.37
CA ILE A 41 3.87 -1.43 -8.47
C ILE A 41 5.26 -1.69 -9.04
N LEU A 42 5.60 -1.07 -10.17
CA LEU A 42 6.94 -1.06 -10.74
C LEU A 42 7.86 -0.18 -9.90
N ARG A 43 8.45 -0.78 -8.87
CA ARG A 43 9.24 -0.08 -7.85
C ARG A 43 10.61 0.38 -8.36
N ALA A 44 11.21 -0.36 -9.28
CA ALA A 44 12.52 -0.04 -9.86
C ALA A 44 12.77 -0.74 -11.20
N ILE A 45 13.58 -0.11 -12.05
CA ILE A 45 14.04 -0.66 -13.34
C ILE A 45 15.57 -0.76 -13.32
N HIS A 46 16.14 -1.90 -13.69
CA HIS A 46 17.58 -2.08 -13.85
C HIS A 46 17.95 -2.14 -15.32
N THR A 47 18.90 -1.30 -15.74
CA THR A 47 19.36 -1.14 -17.13
C THR A 47 20.75 -1.74 -17.39
N GLY A 48 21.23 -2.60 -16.48
CA GLY A 48 22.59 -3.16 -16.52
C GLY A 48 23.65 -2.23 -15.94
N ARG A 49 23.53 -0.91 -16.11
CA ARG A 49 24.43 0.07 -15.47
C ARG A 49 23.99 0.46 -14.06
N ALA A 50 22.70 0.76 -13.90
CA ALA A 50 22.17 1.29 -12.65
C ALA A 50 20.73 0.83 -12.41
N ARG A 51 20.22 1.13 -11.22
CA ARG A 51 18.81 0.93 -10.86
C ARG A 51 18.12 2.29 -10.80
N THR A 52 17.06 2.43 -11.57
CA THR A 52 16.26 3.64 -11.70
C THR A 52 14.97 3.48 -10.89
N LEU A 53 14.80 4.32 -9.87
CA LEU A 53 13.57 4.35 -9.04
C LEU A 53 12.51 5.31 -9.56
N LYS A 54 12.89 6.22 -10.46
CA LYS A 54 12.02 7.24 -11.08
C LYS A 54 12.43 7.42 -12.54
N GLY A 55 11.46 7.61 -13.43
CA GLY A 55 11.70 7.85 -14.85
C GLY A 55 11.26 6.70 -15.75
N THR A 56 11.37 6.92 -17.06
CA THR A 56 10.84 6.04 -18.09
C THR A 56 11.97 5.40 -18.90
N VAL A 57 11.89 4.09 -19.13
CA VAL A 57 12.91 3.30 -19.81
C VAL A 57 12.26 2.40 -20.85
N GLN A 58 12.86 2.36 -22.04
CA GLN A 58 12.44 1.46 -23.13
C GLN A 58 12.80 0.01 -22.83
N ALA A 59 11.92 -0.93 -23.15
CA ALA A 59 12.05 -2.33 -22.81
C ALA A 59 13.38 -2.95 -23.28
N ASN A 60 13.87 -2.58 -24.46
CA ASN A 60 15.16 -3.04 -25.00
C ASN A 60 16.39 -2.63 -24.18
N ARG A 61 16.26 -1.67 -23.26
CA ARG A 61 17.32 -1.23 -22.34
C ARG A 61 17.17 -1.82 -20.94
N ILE A 62 16.15 -2.64 -20.70
CA ILE A 62 15.84 -3.19 -19.38
C ILE A 62 16.46 -4.58 -19.24
N VAL A 63 17.26 -4.76 -18.19
CA VAL A 63 17.76 -6.07 -17.76
C VAL A 63 16.77 -6.74 -16.82
N ARG A 64 16.20 -5.99 -15.87
CA ARG A 64 15.24 -6.51 -14.89
C ARG A 64 14.32 -5.41 -14.34
N MET A 65 13.06 -5.73 -14.11
CA MET A 65 12.12 -4.89 -13.36
C MET A 65 11.83 -5.48 -11.98
N TYR A 66 11.70 -4.61 -10.97
CA TYR A 66 11.34 -4.97 -9.61
C TYR A 66 9.91 -4.51 -9.34
N LEU A 67 9.04 -5.46 -9.05
CA LEU A 67 7.61 -5.28 -8.90
C LEU A 67 7.21 -5.63 -7.48
N HIS A 68 6.52 -4.72 -6.82
CA HIS A 68 6.07 -4.89 -5.46
C HIS A 68 4.56 -4.99 -5.45
N GLN A 69 4.01 -5.79 -4.55
CA GLN A 69 2.58 -5.77 -4.28
C GLN A 69 2.15 -4.34 -3.88
N PRO A 70 1.04 -3.82 -4.42
CA PRO A 70 0.47 -2.56 -3.94
C PRO A 70 0.10 -2.68 -2.46
N PRO A 71 0.16 -1.57 -1.69
CA PRO A 71 -0.28 -1.59 -0.31
C PRO A 71 -1.74 -2.02 -0.22
N ALA A 72 -2.10 -2.73 0.85
CA ALA A 72 -3.50 -3.05 1.12
C ALA A 72 -4.30 -1.74 1.19
N PRO A 73 -5.52 -1.70 0.65
CA PRO A 73 -6.38 -0.53 0.82
C PRO A 73 -6.53 -0.27 2.32
N GLU A 74 -6.32 0.99 2.73
CA GLU A 74 -6.54 1.35 4.12
C GLU A 74 -7.98 1.02 4.50
N PRO A 75 -8.22 0.43 5.69
CA PRO A 75 -9.59 0.24 6.16
C PRO A 75 -10.27 1.61 6.20
N ILE A 76 -11.45 1.70 5.57
CA ILE A 76 -12.27 2.91 5.58
C ILE A 76 -12.54 3.22 7.05
N ARG A 77 -11.88 4.23 7.60
CA ARG A 77 -12.22 4.79 8.91
C ARG A 77 -13.40 5.72 8.66
N PRO A 78 -14.65 5.35 9.01
CA PRO A 78 -15.79 6.24 8.77
C PRO A 78 -15.55 7.56 9.50
N MET A 79 -15.43 8.64 8.73
CA MET A 79 -15.07 9.96 9.25
C MET A 79 -16.25 10.65 9.93
N SER A 80 -17.49 10.25 9.61
CA SER A 80 -18.70 10.80 10.22
C SER A 80 -19.47 9.80 11.11
N GLY A 81 -20.21 10.33 12.10
CA GLY A 81 -21.08 9.52 12.97
C GLY A 81 -22.20 8.79 12.21
N ARG A 82 -22.64 9.31 11.05
CA ARG A 82 -23.63 8.66 10.18
C ARG A 82 -23.02 7.45 9.46
N GLU A 83 -21.84 7.61 8.85
CA GLU A 83 -21.12 6.51 8.19
C GLU A 83 -20.73 5.42 9.19
N ARG A 84 -20.37 5.79 10.42
CA ARG A 84 -20.07 4.82 11.49
C ARG A 84 -21.31 4.00 11.88
N ARG A 85 -22.47 4.64 12.05
CA ARG A 85 -23.74 3.92 12.32
C ARG A 85 -24.15 3.02 11.16
N GLN A 86 -23.95 3.46 9.92
CA GLN A 86 -24.25 2.66 8.74
C GLN A 86 -23.29 1.48 8.58
N ALA A 87 -21.99 1.69 8.76
CA ALA A 87 -20.99 0.62 8.73
C ALA A 87 -21.18 -0.40 9.87
N TRP A 88 -21.69 0.02 11.03
CA TRP A 88 -22.10 -0.88 12.11
C TRP A 88 -23.32 -1.74 11.71
N LYS A 89 -24.36 -1.12 11.13
CA LYS A 89 -25.53 -1.85 10.60
C LYS A 89 -25.15 -2.84 9.49
N GLU A 90 -24.20 -2.49 8.64
CA GLU A 90 -23.74 -3.31 7.51
C GLU A 90 -22.63 -4.32 7.89
N GLY A 91 -22.19 -4.36 9.15
CA GLY A 91 -21.12 -5.26 9.60
C GLY A 91 -19.73 -4.98 8.99
N ARG A 92 -19.54 -3.80 8.39
CA ARG A 92 -18.30 -3.36 7.72
C ARG A 92 -17.33 -2.67 8.66
N LEU A 93 -17.80 -2.30 9.84
CA LEU A 93 -16.97 -1.83 10.93
C LEU A 93 -16.35 -3.07 11.58
N GLY A 94 -15.04 -3.26 11.45
CA GLY A 94 -14.32 -4.40 12.05
C GLY A 94 -14.36 -4.38 13.59
N PHE A 95 -13.22 -4.49 14.26
CA PHE A 95 -13.18 -4.33 15.72
C PHE A 95 -13.41 -2.86 16.10
N ASN A 96 -14.62 -2.53 16.56
CA ASN A 96 -15.02 -1.20 17.05
C ASN A 96 -15.31 -1.25 18.56
N PRO A 97 -14.27 -1.27 19.41
CA PRO A 97 -14.46 -1.27 20.85
C PRO A 97 -15.08 0.06 21.28
N ASN A 98 -15.93 0.03 22.30
CA ASN A 98 -16.34 1.26 22.98
C ASN A 98 -15.09 1.97 23.53
N PRO A 99 -15.01 3.31 23.48
CA PRO A 99 -13.93 4.03 24.14
C PRO A 99 -13.86 3.59 25.60
N ILE A 100 -12.66 3.26 26.08
CA ILE A 100 -12.44 3.07 27.51
C ILE A 100 -12.57 4.47 28.11
N GLU A 101 -13.65 4.72 28.84
CA GLU A 101 -13.79 5.94 29.60
C GLU A 101 -12.64 5.98 30.61
N PRO A 102 -11.82 7.05 30.63
CA PRO A 102 -10.85 7.20 31.69
C PRO A 102 -11.61 7.17 33.01
N ARG A 103 -11.18 6.30 33.94
CA ARG A 103 -11.72 6.31 35.30
C ARG A 103 -11.62 7.75 35.81
N PRO A 104 -12.71 8.35 36.32
CA PRO A 104 -12.63 9.68 36.89
C PRO A 104 -11.52 9.66 37.93
N ALA A 105 -10.52 10.53 37.76
CA ALA A 105 -9.48 10.70 38.74
C ALA A 105 -10.17 11.03 40.07
N ASP A 106 -9.86 10.26 41.11
CA ASP A 106 -10.39 10.47 42.44
C ASP A 106 -10.24 11.95 42.81
N ASP A 107 -11.37 12.64 42.96
CA ASP A 107 -11.45 14.04 43.35
C ASP A 107 -10.93 14.14 44.79
N HIS A 108 -9.61 14.28 44.93
CA HIS A 108 -9.00 14.70 46.18
C HIS A 108 -9.32 16.18 46.41
N GLY A 109 -10.52 16.42 46.92
CA GLY A 109 -10.87 17.41 47.92
C GLY A 109 -10.38 18.84 47.69
N ARG A 110 -11.20 19.66 47.01
CA ARG A 110 -11.27 21.09 47.31
C ARG A 110 -12.42 21.36 48.28
N ARG A 111 -12.13 21.24 49.58
CA ARG A 111 -12.93 21.88 50.64
C ARG A 111 -12.97 23.38 50.36
N ARG A 112 -14.12 23.89 49.90
CA ARG A 112 -14.42 25.31 49.92
C ARG A 112 -14.66 25.72 51.37
N GLY A 113 -13.68 26.36 51.99
CA GLY A 113 -13.86 27.09 53.24
C GLY A 113 -14.77 28.29 53.00
N ARG A 114 -15.92 28.32 53.68
CA ARG A 114 -16.84 29.44 53.77
C ARG A 114 -16.86 29.90 55.23
N ARG A 115 -16.16 30.99 55.55
CA ARG A 115 -16.60 32.05 56.48
C ARG A 115 -15.57 33.17 56.51
#